data_AF-A0A834HTD9-F1
#
_entry.id   AF-A0A834HTD9-F1
#
_cell.length_a   1.000
_cell.length_b   1.000
_cell.length_c   1.000
_cell.angle_alpha   90.00
_cell.angle_beta   90.00
_cell.angle_gamma   90.00
#
_symmetry.space_group_name_H-M   'P 1'
#
loop_
_entity.id
_entity.type
_entity.pdbx_description
1 polymer ?
#
loop_
_entity_poly.entity_id
_entity_poly.type
_entity_poly.pdbx_seq_one_letter_code
_entity_poly.pdbx_strand_id
1 'polypeptide(L)'
;MRKLSAERLVKDEVELYYYGFSSTQLYLNYRDCINNRIKLLMVEVAKFYEQIKPDEVEETSENLLVQYNTFWAIAEQYLQKFYEDIQNILTLPEYVLSEDYQNPQNLLFNENVLKIEKDIKNLEEEYMIGKFYLESLKQCMYLIENKCLPLQVKVAYSSKYLKEIIDKLNKINILDCKRKELIETLETKDKKSLIDVSFFAKDFGVEQSVLNNYKNLLEQNTD
;
A
#
# COMPACT_ATOMS: atom_id res chain seq x y z
N MET A 1 25.00 2.00 -18.61
CA MET A 1 25.38 0.59 -18.86
C MET A 1 26.71 0.58 -19.58
N ARG A 2 27.74 -0.09 -19.02
CA ARG A 2 28.96 -0.38 -19.79
C ARG A 2 28.57 -1.28 -20.97
N LYS A 3 29.05 -0.98 -22.18
CA LYS A 3 28.87 -1.88 -23.33
C LYS A 3 29.64 -3.17 -23.03
N LEU A 4 28.96 -4.30 -23.14
CA LEU A 4 29.59 -5.63 -23.07
C LEU A 4 30.58 -5.75 -24.24
N SER A 5 31.74 -6.35 -23.99
CA SER A 5 32.68 -6.67 -25.07
C SER A 5 32.09 -7.75 -25.97
N ALA A 6 32.47 -7.76 -27.25
CA ALA A 6 32.03 -8.79 -28.19
C ALA A 6 32.37 -10.20 -27.68
N GLU A 7 33.53 -10.36 -27.03
CA GLU A 7 33.95 -11.63 -26.41
C GLU A 7 32.99 -12.09 -25.30
N ARG A 8 32.49 -11.17 -24.47
CA ARG A 8 31.54 -11.52 -23.40
C ARG A 8 30.19 -11.94 -23.96
N LEU A 9 29.73 -11.30 -25.04
CA LEU A 9 28.48 -11.68 -25.70
C LEU A 9 28.53 -13.12 -26.23
N VAL A 10 29.63 -13.51 -26.88
CA VAL A 10 29.80 -14.90 -27.35
C VAL A 10 29.79 -15.89 -26.19
N LYS A 11 30.49 -15.57 -25.08
CA LYS A 11 30.48 -16.42 -23.88
C LYS A 11 29.08 -16.52 -23.25
N ASP A 12 28.31 -15.44 -23.24
CA ASP A 12 26.92 -15.44 -22.75
C ASP A 12 26.02 -16.32 -23.64
N GLU A 13 26.19 -16.31 -24.95
CA GLU A 13 25.43 -17.17 -25.88
C GLU A 13 25.72 -18.66 -25.67
N VAL A 14 27.00 -19.00 -25.43
CA VAL A 14 27.38 -20.36 -25.06
C VAL A 14 26.74 -20.77 -23.73
N GLU A 15 26.86 -19.93 -22.70
CA GLU A 15 26.24 -20.19 -21.39
C GLU A 15 24.72 -20.36 -21.50
N LEU A 16 24.05 -19.54 -22.32
CA LEU A 16 22.63 -19.67 -22.60
C LEU A 16 22.28 -21.01 -23.26
N TYR A 17 23.08 -21.47 -24.22
CA TYR A 17 22.85 -22.75 -24.88
C TYR A 17 22.95 -23.93 -23.89
N TYR A 18 23.95 -23.92 -23.01
CA TYR A 18 24.21 -25.04 -22.09
C TYR A 18 23.40 -24.99 -20.79
N TYR A 19 23.19 -23.80 -20.22
CA TYR A 19 22.58 -23.62 -18.91
C TYR A 19 21.17 -23.00 -18.97
N GLY A 20 20.77 -22.43 -20.11
CA GLY A 20 19.51 -21.68 -20.24
C GLY A 20 19.54 -20.28 -19.62
N PHE A 21 20.68 -19.84 -19.09
CA PHE A 21 20.92 -18.50 -18.57
C PHE A 21 22.41 -18.15 -18.71
N SER A 22 22.73 -16.85 -18.78
CA SER A 22 24.13 -16.40 -18.76
C SER A 22 24.56 -15.88 -17.38
N SER A 23 25.86 -15.92 -17.13
CA SER A 23 26.51 -15.29 -15.98
C SER A 23 26.16 -13.79 -15.89
N THR A 24 26.12 -13.08 -17.02
CA THR A 24 25.67 -11.68 -17.07
C THR A 24 24.22 -11.54 -16.60
N GLN A 25 23.31 -12.41 -17.05
CA GLN A 25 21.91 -12.37 -16.64
C GLN A 25 21.74 -12.68 -15.14
N LEU A 26 22.47 -13.66 -14.63
CA LEU A 26 22.51 -13.99 -13.21
C LEU A 26 23.00 -12.80 -12.37
N TYR A 27 24.09 -12.15 -12.80
CA TYR A 27 24.63 -10.96 -12.14
C TYR A 27 23.64 -9.81 -12.09
N LEU A 28 23.01 -9.48 -13.23
CA LEU A 28 22.06 -8.37 -13.30
C LEU A 28 20.86 -8.62 -12.38
N ASN A 29 20.32 -9.84 -12.39
CA ASN A 29 19.23 -10.23 -11.51
C ASN A 29 19.63 -10.11 -10.03
N TYR A 30 20.82 -10.60 -9.67
CA TYR A 30 21.30 -10.53 -8.29
C TYR A 30 21.54 -9.09 -7.84
N ARG A 31 22.16 -8.26 -8.69
CA ARG A 31 22.37 -6.82 -8.46
C ARG A 31 21.05 -6.10 -8.19
N ASP A 32 20.01 -6.39 -8.97
CA ASP A 32 18.70 -5.78 -8.79
C ASP A 32 18.02 -6.25 -7.50
N CYS A 33 18.17 -7.53 -7.12
CA CYS A 33 17.73 -8.05 -5.83
C CYS A 33 18.39 -7.31 -4.66
N ILE A 34 19.71 -7.10 -4.70
CA ILE A 34 20.44 -6.35 -3.67
C ILE A 34 19.96 -4.90 -3.60
N ASN A 35 19.78 -4.24 -4.74
CA ASN A 35 19.28 -2.87 -4.82
C ASN A 35 17.91 -2.74 -4.14
N ASN A 36 16.99 -3.63 -4.50
CA ASN A 36 15.64 -3.66 -3.94
C ASN A 36 15.68 -3.94 -2.44
N ARG A 37 16.57 -4.82 -1.98
CA ARG A 37 16.69 -5.12 -0.54
C ARG A 37 17.19 -3.93 0.26
N ILE A 38 18.18 -3.19 -0.23
CA ILE A 38 18.68 -1.97 0.41
C ILE A 38 17.56 -0.93 0.47
N LYS A 39 16.84 -0.69 -0.64
CA LYS A 39 15.71 0.25 -0.68
C LYS A 39 14.61 -0.10 0.31
N LEU A 40 14.22 -1.38 0.39
CA LEU A 40 13.22 -1.84 1.35
C LEU A 40 13.66 -1.55 2.79
N LEU A 41 14.93 -1.80 3.11
CA LEU A 41 15.48 -1.49 4.43
C LEU A 41 15.43 0.02 4.72
N MET A 42 15.75 0.88 3.74
CA MET A 42 15.61 2.33 3.91
C MET A 42 14.16 2.75 4.20
N VAL A 43 13.18 2.13 3.52
CA VAL A 43 11.75 2.39 3.76
C VAL A 43 11.32 1.94 5.15
N GLU A 44 11.79 0.79 5.63
CA GLU A 44 11.52 0.31 6.99
C GLU A 44 12.11 1.25 8.05
N VAL A 45 13.34 1.73 7.83
CA VAL A 45 13.99 2.70 8.72
C VAL A 45 13.26 4.05 8.69
N ALA A 46 12.81 4.51 7.51
CA ALA A 46 12.03 5.75 7.38
C ALA A 46 10.75 5.70 8.23
N LYS A 47 9.99 4.60 8.13
CA LYS A 47 8.76 4.41 8.92
C LYS A 47 9.02 4.42 10.42
N PHE A 48 10.16 3.90 10.86
CA PHE A 48 10.55 3.93 12.27
C PHE A 48 10.83 5.37 12.74
N TYR A 49 11.55 6.15 11.94
CA TYR A 49 11.81 7.56 12.28
C TYR A 49 10.57 8.43 12.23
N GLU A 50 9.66 8.23 11.26
CA GLU A 50 8.37 8.93 11.20
C GLU A 50 7.52 8.73 12.46
N GLN A 51 7.62 7.56 13.11
CA GLN A 51 6.92 7.27 14.36
C GLN A 51 7.52 7.99 15.58
N ILE A 52 8.84 8.22 15.58
CA ILE A 52 9.56 8.81 16.72
C ILE A 52 9.64 10.34 16.58
N LYS A 53 9.79 10.83 15.35
CA LYS A 53 10.02 12.24 15.01
C LYS A 53 9.25 12.64 13.75
N PRO A 54 7.92 12.84 13.84
CA PRO A 54 7.08 13.14 12.69
C PRO A 54 7.34 14.51 12.06
N ASP A 55 8.04 15.42 12.73
CA ASP A 55 8.31 16.79 12.25
C ASP A 55 9.64 16.90 11.48
N GLU A 56 10.50 15.87 11.51
CA GLU A 56 11.85 15.86 10.89
C GLU A 56 11.90 15.03 9.58
N VAL A 57 10.78 14.93 8.85
CA VAL A 57 10.66 14.04 7.68
C VAL A 57 11.65 14.37 6.56
N GLU A 58 11.84 15.66 6.25
CA GLU A 58 12.77 16.09 5.20
C GLU A 58 14.22 15.74 5.54
N GLU A 59 14.68 16.07 6.75
CA GLU A 59 16.04 15.75 7.23
C GLU A 59 16.28 14.23 7.30
N THR A 60 15.27 13.47 7.72
CA THR A 60 15.32 12.00 7.72
C THR A 60 15.46 11.46 6.30
N SER A 61 14.73 12.02 5.34
CA SER A 61 14.77 11.58 3.95
C SER A 61 16.14 11.82 3.28
N GLU A 62 16.76 12.97 3.54
CA GLU A 62 18.10 13.30 3.03
C GLU A 62 19.16 12.38 3.63
N ASN A 63 19.11 12.16 4.95
CA ASN A 63 20.02 11.26 5.64
C ASN A 63 19.89 9.82 5.12
N LEU A 64 18.67 9.33 4.90
CA LEU A 64 18.45 7.99 4.34
C LEU A 64 18.97 7.85 2.90
N LEU A 65 18.89 8.92 2.09
CA LEU A 65 19.46 8.91 0.75
C LEU A 65 21.00 8.81 0.79
N VAL A 66 21.65 9.53 1.70
CA VAL A 66 23.10 9.43 1.92
C VAL A 66 23.49 8.02 2.37
N GLN A 67 22.74 7.43 3.29
CA GLN A 67 22.97 6.06 3.74
C GLN A 67 22.77 5.05 2.62
N TYR A 68 21.68 5.18 1.84
CA TYR A 68 21.44 4.35 0.66
C TYR A 68 22.63 4.39 -0.31
N ASN A 69 23.12 5.59 -0.66
CA ASN A 69 24.25 5.73 -1.57
C ASN A 69 25.53 5.09 -1.00
N THR A 70 25.73 5.18 0.31
CA THR A 70 26.87 4.56 1.00
C THR A 70 26.79 3.04 0.95
N PHE A 71 25.64 2.46 1.33
CA PHE A 71 25.43 1.01 1.25
C PHE A 71 25.52 0.51 -0.19
N TRP A 72 24.98 1.26 -1.15
CA TRP A 72 25.05 0.91 -2.56
C TRP A 72 26.48 0.90 -3.06
N ALA A 73 27.30 1.90 -2.71
CA ALA A 73 28.70 1.97 -3.09
C ALA A 73 29.52 0.80 -2.53
N ILE A 74 29.24 0.38 -1.28
CA ILE A 74 29.86 -0.80 -0.68
C ILE A 74 29.40 -2.07 -1.41
N ALA A 75 28.09 -2.24 -1.61
CA ALA A 75 27.52 -3.39 -2.29
C ALA A 75 28.07 -3.54 -3.72
N GLU A 76 28.26 -2.43 -4.44
CA GLU A 76 28.75 -2.44 -5.83
C GLU A 76 30.16 -3.06 -5.94
N GLN A 77 31.02 -2.87 -4.94
CA GLN A 77 32.34 -3.50 -4.89
C GLN A 77 32.23 -5.03 -4.76
N TYR A 78 31.37 -5.51 -3.87
CA TYR A 78 31.14 -6.95 -3.68
C TYR A 78 30.42 -7.58 -4.88
N LEU A 79 29.48 -6.85 -5.48
CA LEU A 79 28.76 -7.27 -6.67
C LEU A 79 29.69 -7.41 -7.87
N GLN A 80 30.66 -6.52 -8.02
CA GLN A 80 31.67 -6.63 -9.06
C GLN A 80 32.54 -7.88 -8.87
N LYS A 81 32.99 -8.16 -7.64
CA LYS A 81 33.73 -9.39 -7.35
C LYS A 81 32.88 -10.64 -7.60
N PHE A 82 31.63 -10.62 -7.16
CA PHE A 82 30.68 -11.70 -7.45
C PHE A 82 30.52 -11.93 -8.96
N TYR A 83 30.47 -10.87 -9.76
CA TYR A 83 30.38 -11.00 -11.22
C TYR A 83 31.59 -11.73 -11.81
N GLU A 84 32.78 -11.39 -11.35
CA GLU A 84 34.03 -12.06 -11.77
C GLU A 84 34.03 -13.54 -11.34
N ASP A 85 33.60 -13.83 -10.12
CA ASP A 85 33.54 -15.20 -9.59
C ASP A 85 32.55 -16.07 -10.40
N ILE A 86 31.33 -15.59 -10.67
CA ILE A 86 30.35 -16.37 -11.44
C ILE A 86 30.77 -16.57 -12.89
N GLN A 87 31.49 -15.62 -13.49
CA GLN A 87 32.04 -15.81 -14.82
C GLN A 87 33.03 -16.96 -14.82
N ASN A 88 33.91 -17.03 -13.83
CA ASN A 88 34.88 -18.13 -13.72
C ASN A 88 34.19 -19.48 -13.49
N ILE A 89 33.13 -19.51 -12.69
CA ILE A 89 32.36 -20.74 -12.40
C ILE A 89 31.60 -21.24 -13.63
N LEU A 90 30.97 -20.33 -14.38
CA LEU A 90 30.10 -20.67 -15.50
C LEU A 90 30.86 -20.76 -16.83
N THR A 91 32.11 -20.29 -16.89
CA THR A 91 32.94 -20.42 -18.10
C THR A 91 33.14 -21.89 -18.42
N LEU A 92 32.65 -22.28 -19.60
CA LEU A 92 32.87 -23.62 -20.14
C LEU A 92 34.26 -23.71 -20.79
N PRO A 93 35.05 -24.76 -20.50
CA PRO A 93 36.29 -25.00 -21.22
C PRO A 93 36.03 -25.25 -22.71
N GLU A 94 36.90 -24.75 -23.58
CA GLU A 94 36.73 -24.83 -25.05
C GLU A 94 36.59 -26.27 -25.58
N TYR A 95 37.14 -27.26 -24.87
CA TYR A 95 37.05 -28.68 -25.22
C TYR A 95 35.71 -29.35 -24.84
N VAL A 96 34.86 -28.68 -24.04
CA VAL A 96 33.53 -29.17 -23.64
C VAL A 96 32.45 -28.74 -24.64
N LEU A 97 32.78 -27.81 -25.56
CA LEU A 97 31.87 -27.37 -26.61
C LEU A 97 31.56 -28.53 -27.56
N SER A 98 30.33 -29.03 -27.52
CA SER A 98 29.81 -30.09 -28.38
C SER A 98 29.96 -29.74 -29.86
N GLU A 99 30.11 -30.77 -30.69
CA GLU A 99 30.14 -30.66 -32.15
C GLU A 99 28.88 -29.95 -32.71
N ASP A 100 27.76 -29.98 -31.98
CA ASP A 100 26.51 -29.29 -32.34
C ASP A 100 26.61 -27.76 -32.27
N TYR A 101 27.44 -27.21 -31.37
CA TYR A 101 27.74 -25.76 -31.35
C TYR A 101 28.74 -25.40 -32.46
N GLN A 102 29.64 -26.33 -32.82
CA GLN A 102 30.66 -26.13 -33.84
C GLN A 102 30.13 -26.31 -35.28
N ASN A 103 28.99 -26.99 -35.45
CA ASN A 103 28.45 -27.35 -36.76
C ASN A 103 27.00 -26.86 -36.94
N PRO A 104 26.79 -25.60 -37.34
CA PRO A 104 25.45 -25.00 -37.47
C PRO A 104 24.57 -25.68 -38.54
N GLN A 105 25.13 -26.58 -39.35
CA GLN A 105 24.40 -27.33 -40.37
C GLN A 105 23.54 -28.47 -39.79
N ASN A 106 23.78 -28.93 -38.55
CA ASN A 106 22.97 -29.97 -37.91
C ASN A 106 21.66 -29.46 -37.28
N LEU A 107 21.47 -28.13 -37.22
CA LEU A 107 20.36 -27.50 -36.47
C LEU A 107 19.06 -27.32 -37.26
N LEU A 108 19.00 -27.65 -38.56
CA LEU A 108 17.84 -27.34 -39.39
C LEU A 108 17.40 -28.51 -40.28
N PHE A 109 16.62 -29.44 -39.70
CA PHE A 109 15.67 -30.21 -40.50
C PHE A 109 14.50 -29.29 -40.90
N ASN A 110 14.41 -28.97 -42.18
CA ASN A 110 13.51 -27.97 -42.79
C ASN A 110 12.01 -28.10 -42.44
N GLU A 111 11.53 -29.24 -41.96
CA GLU A 111 10.13 -29.40 -41.52
C GLU A 111 9.86 -28.76 -40.14
N ASN A 112 10.86 -28.67 -39.27
CA ASN A 112 10.72 -28.04 -37.95
C ASN A 112 10.73 -26.51 -38.03
N VAL A 113 11.36 -25.94 -39.04
CA VAL A 113 11.50 -24.47 -39.20
C VAL A 113 10.16 -23.82 -39.47
N LEU A 114 9.39 -24.34 -40.44
CA LEU A 114 8.06 -23.82 -40.75
C LEU A 114 7.08 -23.96 -39.57
N LYS A 115 7.24 -25.02 -38.78
CA LYS A 115 6.46 -25.22 -37.55
C LYS A 115 6.85 -24.20 -36.49
N ILE A 116 8.15 -23.98 -36.26
CA ILE A 116 8.67 -22.99 -35.33
C ILE A 116 8.27 -21.57 -35.75
N GLU A 117 8.34 -21.22 -37.03
CA GLU A 117 7.89 -19.91 -37.54
C GLU A 117 6.41 -19.68 -37.29
N LYS A 118 5.58 -20.71 -37.49
CA LYS A 118 4.15 -20.65 -37.17
C LYS A 118 3.92 -20.51 -35.67
N ASP A 119 4.66 -21.24 -34.85
CA ASP A 119 4.54 -21.19 -33.38
C ASP A 119 4.99 -19.82 -32.85
N ILE A 120 6.07 -19.24 -33.38
CA ILE A 120 6.53 -17.88 -33.07
C ILE A 120 5.42 -16.88 -33.41
N LYS A 121 4.84 -16.96 -34.62
CA LYS A 121 3.78 -16.04 -35.03
C LYS A 121 2.54 -16.15 -34.11
N ASN A 122 2.15 -17.37 -33.74
CA ASN A 122 1.04 -17.58 -32.81
C ASN A 122 1.35 -16.98 -31.43
N LEU A 123 2.57 -17.17 -30.92
CA LEU A 123 3.01 -16.61 -29.64
C LEU A 123 3.07 -15.09 -29.66
N GLU A 124 3.49 -14.48 -30.77
CA GLU A 124 3.47 -13.02 -30.95
C GLU A 124 2.04 -12.47 -30.93
N GLU A 125 1.10 -13.15 -31.59
CA GLU A 125 -0.32 -12.81 -31.57
C GLU A 125 -0.92 -12.94 -30.15
N GLU A 126 -0.66 -14.05 -29.46
CA GLU A 126 -1.07 -14.25 -28.06
C GLU A 126 -0.50 -13.19 -27.13
N TYR A 127 0.78 -12.85 -27.29
CA TYR A 127 1.44 -11.81 -26.51
C TYR A 127 0.78 -10.44 -26.72
N MET A 128 0.45 -10.08 -27.96
CA MET A 128 -0.23 -8.81 -28.27
C MET A 128 -1.63 -8.75 -27.66
N ILE A 129 -2.39 -9.84 -27.72
CA ILE A 129 -3.70 -9.95 -27.06
C ILE A 129 -3.54 -9.81 -25.54
N GLY A 130 -2.59 -10.54 -24.95
CA GLY A 130 -2.30 -10.49 -23.52
C GLY A 130 -1.91 -9.08 -23.06
N LYS A 131 -1.11 -8.37 -23.85
CA LYS A 131 -0.72 -6.97 -23.58
C LYS A 131 -1.92 -6.02 -23.61
N PHE A 132 -2.80 -6.16 -24.61
CA PHE A 132 -4.02 -5.34 -24.68
C PHE A 132 -4.96 -5.61 -23.50
N TYR A 133 -5.13 -6.88 -23.14
CA TYR A 133 -5.92 -7.29 -21.98
C TYR A 133 -5.36 -6.73 -20.67
N LEU A 134 -4.04 -6.83 -20.48
CA LEU A 134 -3.36 -6.26 -19.30
C LEU A 134 -3.58 -4.74 -19.20
N GLU A 135 -3.47 -4.02 -20.31
CA GLU A 135 -3.67 -2.56 -20.31
C GLU A 135 -5.12 -2.19 -19.99
N SER A 136 -6.08 -2.99 -20.48
CA SER A 136 -7.50 -2.85 -20.12
C SER A 136 -7.72 -3.09 -18.62
N LEU A 137 -7.08 -4.10 -18.04
CA LEU A 137 -7.14 -4.36 -16.60
C LEU A 137 -6.54 -3.22 -15.77
N LYS A 138 -5.42 -2.63 -16.19
CA LYS A 138 -4.84 -1.46 -15.52
C LYS A 138 -5.79 -0.26 -15.55
N GLN A 139 -6.47 -0.02 -16.67
CA GLN A 139 -7.48 1.04 -16.76
C GLN A 139 -8.66 0.77 -15.83
N CYS A 140 -9.15 -0.47 -15.77
CA CYS A 140 -10.19 -0.86 -14.82
C CYS A 140 -9.75 -0.64 -13.37
N MET A 141 -8.53 -1.04 -13.02
CA MET A 141 -7.95 -0.84 -11.69
C MET A 141 -7.88 0.65 -11.34
N TYR A 142 -7.40 1.49 -12.26
CA TYR A 142 -7.37 2.94 -12.09
C TYR A 142 -8.77 3.53 -11.84
N LEU A 143 -9.80 3.06 -12.56
CA LEU A 143 -11.18 3.50 -12.36
C LEU A 143 -11.71 3.08 -10.98
N ILE A 144 -11.40 1.86 -10.53
CA ILE A 144 -11.80 1.38 -9.21
C ILE A 144 -11.14 2.23 -8.12
N GLU A 145 -9.83 2.45 -8.22
CA GLU A 145 -9.04 3.16 -7.22
C GLU A 145 -9.39 4.65 -7.14
N ASN A 146 -9.56 5.31 -8.27
CA ASN A 146 -9.72 6.77 -8.30
C ASN A 146 -11.18 7.23 -8.37
N LYS A 147 -12.11 6.37 -8.82
CA LYS A 147 -13.53 6.73 -8.89
C LYS A 147 -14.37 5.95 -7.88
N CYS A 148 -14.31 4.62 -7.92
CA CYS A 148 -15.24 3.79 -7.14
C CYS A 148 -14.95 3.82 -5.64
N LEU A 149 -13.70 3.64 -5.22
CA LEU A 149 -13.30 3.64 -3.81
C LEU A 149 -13.62 4.98 -3.12
N PRO A 150 -13.25 6.15 -3.69
CA PRO A 150 -13.62 7.44 -3.11
C PRO A 150 -15.14 7.64 -3.00
N LEU A 151 -15.91 7.14 -3.97
CA LEU A 151 -17.36 7.22 -3.93
C LEU A 151 -17.95 6.35 -2.81
N GLN A 152 -17.44 5.13 -2.63
CA GLN A 152 -17.83 4.26 -1.51
C GLN A 152 -17.55 4.90 -0.16
N VAL A 153 -16.37 5.53 0.01
CA VAL A 153 -16.03 6.26 1.25
C VAL A 153 -17.02 7.41 1.49
N LYS A 154 -17.36 8.20 0.47
CA LYS A 154 -18.35 9.28 0.58
C LYS A 154 -19.75 8.78 0.93
N VAL A 155 -20.19 7.68 0.33
CA VAL A 155 -21.48 7.04 0.66
C VAL A 155 -21.49 6.55 2.11
N ALA A 156 -20.44 5.86 2.55
CA ALA A 156 -20.33 5.36 3.92
C ALA A 156 -20.36 6.51 4.95
N TYR A 157 -19.61 7.59 4.70
CA TYR A 157 -19.62 8.78 5.54
C TYR A 157 -21.02 9.43 5.60
N SER A 158 -21.67 9.57 4.45
CA SER A 158 -23.01 10.17 4.36
C SER A 158 -24.06 9.34 5.11
N SER A 159 -24.02 8.01 4.98
CA SER A 159 -24.89 7.12 5.75
C SER A 159 -24.65 7.18 7.26
N LYS A 160 -23.39 7.32 7.69
CA LYS A 160 -23.06 7.49 9.12
C LYS A 160 -23.63 8.79 9.66
N TYR A 161 -23.41 9.90 8.94
CA TYR A 161 -23.94 11.21 9.32
C TYR A 161 -25.47 11.22 9.41
N LEU A 162 -26.14 10.55 8.46
CA LEU A 162 -27.59 10.45 8.45
C LEU A 162 -28.13 9.65 9.65
N LYS A 163 -27.46 8.55 10.04
CA LYS A 163 -27.78 7.82 11.28
C LYS A 163 -27.64 8.71 12.52
N GLU A 164 -26.55 9.45 12.64
CA GLU A 164 -26.32 10.36 13.78
C GLU A 164 -27.39 11.45 13.88
N ILE A 165 -27.87 11.98 12.74
CA ILE A 165 -28.99 12.94 12.72
C ILE A 165 -30.29 12.28 13.19
N ILE A 166 -30.62 11.09 12.68
CA ILE A 166 -31.83 10.36 13.08
C ILE A 166 -31.80 10.06 14.59
N ASP A 167 -30.66 9.62 15.11
CA ASP A 167 -30.49 9.33 16.54
C ASP A 167 -30.67 10.60 17.39
N LYS A 168 -30.14 11.75 16.94
CA LYS A 168 -30.36 13.05 17.59
C LYS A 168 -31.83 13.47 17.56
N LEU A 169 -32.51 13.33 16.42
CA LEU A 169 -33.94 13.63 16.29
C LEU A 169 -34.80 12.76 17.20
N ASN A 170 -34.50 11.46 17.28
CA ASN A 170 -35.19 10.53 18.18
C ASN A 170 -35.00 10.94 19.65
N LYS A 171 -33.78 11.35 20.04
CA LYS A 171 -33.52 11.88 21.39
C LYS A 171 -34.32 13.15 21.67
N ILE A 172 -34.38 14.09 20.72
CA ILE A 172 -35.19 15.31 20.86
C ILE A 172 -36.67 14.95 21.05
N ASN A 173 -37.19 13.99 20.28
CA ASN A 173 -38.58 13.58 20.36
C ASN A 173 -38.91 12.95 21.73
N ILE A 174 -38.01 12.09 22.25
CA ILE A 174 -38.14 11.52 23.60
C ILE A 174 -38.13 12.63 24.68
N LEU A 175 -37.24 13.62 24.54
CA LEU A 175 -37.18 14.75 25.47
C LEU A 175 -38.44 15.62 25.41
N ASP A 176 -39.03 15.81 24.23
CA ASP A 176 -40.28 16.56 24.08
C ASP A 176 -41.48 15.81 24.67
N CYS A 177 -41.53 14.48 24.53
CA CYS A 177 -42.51 13.63 25.23
C CYS A 177 -42.37 13.75 26.75
N LYS A 178 -41.15 13.59 27.29
CA LYS A 178 -40.89 13.76 28.73
C LYS A 178 -41.24 15.16 29.24
N ARG A 179 -41.00 16.20 28.44
CA ARG A 179 -41.39 17.57 28.77
C ARG A 179 -42.91 17.72 28.88
N LYS A 180 -43.66 17.16 27.93
CA LYS A 180 -45.14 17.22 27.94
C LYS A 180 -45.73 16.48 29.14
N GLU A 181 -45.22 15.29 29.45
CA GLU A 181 -45.60 14.55 30.66
C GLU A 181 -45.33 15.35 31.94
N LEU A 182 -44.19 16.05 32.01
CA LEU A 182 -43.85 16.89 33.16
C LEU A 182 -44.81 18.09 33.31
N ILE A 183 -45.17 18.74 32.20
CA ILE A 183 -46.14 19.85 32.19
C ILE A 183 -47.51 19.35 32.66
N GLU A 184 -48.00 18.23 32.14
CA GLU A 184 -49.27 17.63 32.58
C GLU A 184 -49.24 17.25 34.07
N THR A 185 -48.11 16.77 34.58
CA THR A 185 -47.95 16.43 36.01
C THR A 185 -47.91 17.67 36.90
N LEU A 186 -47.35 18.79 36.41
CA LEU A 186 -47.32 20.08 37.09
C LEU A 186 -48.69 20.76 37.10
N GLU A 187 -49.47 20.61 36.03
CA GLU A 187 -50.82 21.17 35.91
C GLU A 187 -51.85 20.40 36.76
N THR A 188 -51.59 19.12 37.06
CA THR A 188 -52.50 18.26 37.84
C THR A 188 -52.21 18.21 39.34
N LYS A 189 -51.04 18.68 39.81
CA LYS A 189 -50.71 18.72 41.24
C LYS A 189 -50.78 20.13 41.80
N ASP A 190 -51.76 20.36 42.66
CA ASP A 190 -51.89 21.55 43.49
C ASP A 190 -50.58 21.91 44.19
N LYS A 191 -50.23 23.19 44.11
CA LYS A 191 -49.02 23.83 44.67
C LYS A 191 -48.86 23.53 46.16
N LYS A 192 -48.26 22.41 46.58
CA LYS A 192 -47.78 22.25 47.97
C LYS A 192 -46.80 21.12 48.31
N SER A 193 -46.13 20.47 47.36
CA SER A 193 -44.93 19.71 47.72
C SER A 193 -43.76 20.18 46.88
N LEU A 194 -42.73 20.72 47.53
CA LEU A 194 -41.43 20.99 46.93
C LEU A 194 -41.04 19.76 46.09
N ILE A 195 -40.98 19.97 44.78
CA ILE A 195 -40.47 18.99 43.84
C ILE A 195 -38.99 18.85 44.16
N ASP A 196 -38.55 17.62 44.45
CA ASP A 196 -37.15 17.33 44.67
C ASP A 196 -36.43 17.38 43.31
N VAL A 197 -36.03 18.60 42.91
CA VAL A 197 -35.33 18.92 41.66
C VAL A 197 -34.00 18.17 41.54
N SER A 198 -33.50 17.62 42.66
CA SER A 198 -32.25 16.85 42.70
C SER A 198 -32.32 15.51 41.96
N PHE A 199 -33.52 14.93 41.79
CA PHE A 199 -33.70 13.68 41.06
C PHE A 199 -33.56 13.87 39.54
N PHE A 200 -34.03 14.99 38.99
CA PHE A 200 -34.09 15.20 37.54
C PHE A 200 -32.79 15.73 36.92
N ALA A 201 -31.98 16.43 37.69
CA ALA A 201 -30.80 17.10 37.14
C ALA A 201 -29.66 16.15 36.76
N LYS A 202 -29.59 14.98 37.41
CA LYS A 202 -28.65 13.90 37.09
C LYS A 202 -28.92 13.27 35.72
N ASP A 203 -30.19 13.08 35.37
CA ASP A 203 -30.58 12.41 34.12
C ASP A 203 -30.51 13.34 32.88
N PHE A 204 -30.50 14.66 33.10
CA PHE A 204 -30.37 15.67 32.05
C PHE A 204 -28.95 16.25 31.90
N GLY A 205 -27.97 15.74 32.67
CA GLY A 205 -26.58 16.18 32.59
C GLY A 205 -26.36 17.64 32.99
N VAL A 206 -27.23 18.18 33.85
CA VAL A 206 -27.13 19.56 34.32
C VAL A 206 -26.02 19.64 35.37
N GLU A 207 -25.04 20.51 35.16
CA GLU A 207 -23.95 20.70 36.11
C GLU A 207 -24.49 21.09 37.49
N GLN A 208 -23.91 20.50 38.53
CA GLN A 208 -24.30 20.70 39.94
C GLN A 208 -24.29 22.19 40.35
N SER A 209 -23.47 23.00 39.68
CA SER A 209 -23.37 24.46 39.82
C SER A 209 -24.68 25.19 39.47
N VAL A 210 -25.38 24.74 38.42
CA VAL A 210 -26.63 25.34 37.95
C VAL A 210 -27.78 25.02 38.91
N LEU A 211 -27.79 23.80 39.46
CA LEU A 211 -28.76 23.40 40.49
C LEU A 211 -28.61 24.22 41.76
N ASN A 212 -27.38 24.44 42.20
CA ASN A 212 -27.10 25.22 43.40
C ASN A 212 -27.54 26.68 43.23
N ASN A 213 -27.34 27.28 42.05
CA ASN A 213 -27.84 28.62 41.76
C ASN A 213 -29.37 28.70 41.76
N TYR A 214 -30.05 27.69 41.20
CA TYR A 214 -31.52 27.66 41.21
C TYR A 214 -32.09 27.50 42.63
N LYS A 215 -31.42 26.71 43.47
CA LYS A 215 -31.80 26.52 44.88
C LYS A 215 -31.64 27.81 45.68
N ASN A 216 -30.52 28.51 45.50
CA ASN A 216 -30.27 29.82 46.12
C ASN A 216 -31.30 30.87 45.67
N LEU A 217 -31.70 30.86 44.39
CA LEU A 217 -32.73 31.77 43.86
C LEU A 217 -34.14 31.48 44.43
N LEU A 218 -34.47 30.22 44.69
CA LEU A 218 -35.75 29.86 45.31
C LEU A 218 -35.78 30.24 46.79
N GLU A 219 -34.67 30.08 47.51
CA GLU A 219 -34.55 30.47 48.92
C GLU A 219 -34.55 31.99 49.12
N GLN A 220 -34.09 32.77 48.13
CA GLN A 220 -34.16 34.24 48.15
C GLN A 220 -35.55 34.83 47.85
N ASN A 221 -36.50 34.04 47.35
CA ASN A 221 -37.85 34.50 46.98
C ASN A 221 -38.93 34.03 47.96
N THR A 222 -38.55 33.53 49.14
CA THR A 222 -39.46 33.02 50.18
C THR A 222 -39.57 33.89 51.44
N ASP A 223 -39.10 35.13 51.41
CA ASP A 223 -39.42 36.17 52.42
C ASP A 223 -40.38 37.23 51.85
#